data_AF-A8NA32-F1
#
_entry.id   AF-A8NA32-F1
#
_cell.length_a   1.000
_cell.length_b   1.000
_cell.length_c   1.000
_cell.angle_alpha   90.00
_cell.angle_beta   90.00
_cell.angle_gamma   90.00
#
_symmetry.space_group_name_H-M   'P 1'
#
loop_
_entity.id
_entity.type
_entity.pdbx_description
1 polymer ?
#
loop_
_entity_poly.entity_id
_entity_poly.type
_entity_poly.pdbx_seq_one_letter_code
_entity_poly.pdbx_strand_id
1 'polypeptide(L)'
;MNHCRWPNRDFQQFKELVEQGGPERFYFTLEPEVHAALERQKLWWIRKTAQKLKKNKDDAITRILDPVYLRHAIYKAPSSEWDHLRTNGIRPVTRKGLIVLSPRQTIEEKTGSIGVFFAGMLKLTNSGGPDRNPVNTSFIYINLDVEKAMRAGVDFYKSRAGNVLSPGNRQGVITPDLFKDVVEVNIDQEELLT
;
A
#
# COMPACT_ATOMS: atom_id res chain seq x y z
N MET A 1 20.30 20.79 1.58
CA MET A 1 19.94 19.40 1.25
C MET A 1 21.19 18.54 1.45
N ASN A 2 21.19 17.57 2.36
CA ASN A 2 22.34 16.69 2.58
C ASN A 2 22.09 15.33 1.91
N HIS A 3 22.45 15.22 0.63
CA HIS A 3 22.43 13.95 -0.10
C HIS A 3 23.85 13.42 -0.21
N CYS A 4 24.09 12.13 0.08
CA CYS A 4 25.42 11.54 0.18
C CYS A 4 26.28 11.66 -1.09
N ARG A 5 25.65 11.75 -2.28
CA ARG A 5 26.36 12.03 -3.54
C ARG A 5 26.61 13.51 -3.80
N TRP A 6 25.79 14.41 -3.25
CA TRP A 6 25.84 15.85 -3.52
C TRP A 6 25.88 16.64 -2.20
N PRO A 7 26.96 16.51 -1.41
CA PRO A 7 27.11 17.30 -0.19
C PRO A 7 27.26 18.79 -0.55
N ASN A 8 26.70 19.66 0.29
CA ASN A 8 26.88 21.12 0.24
C ASN A 8 26.40 21.84 -1.04
N ARG A 9 25.38 21.34 -1.74
CA ARG A 9 24.73 22.12 -2.80
C ARG A 9 23.57 22.96 -2.24
N ASP A 10 23.57 24.23 -2.60
CA ASP A 10 22.41 25.10 -2.36
C ASP A 10 21.32 24.86 -3.41
N PHE A 11 20.16 25.48 -3.20
CA PHE A 11 19.01 25.32 -4.09
C PHE A 11 19.30 25.82 -5.50
N GLN A 12 20.08 26.89 -5.65
CA GLN A 12 20.37 27.51 -6.93
C GLN A 12 21.27 26.60 -7.79
N GLN A 13 22.33 26.06 -7.19
CA GLN A 13 23.23 25.09 -7.82
C GLN A 13 22.51 23.80 -8.20
N PHE A 14 21.55 23.36 -7.38
CA PHE A 14 20.71 22.21 -7.68
C PHE A 14 19.71 22.52 -8.81
N LYS A 15 19.17 23.74 -8.84
CA LYS A 15 18.27 24.20 -9.91
C LYS A 15 18.98 24.19 -11.26
N GLU A 16 20.17 24.78 -11.31
CA GLU A 16 21.01 24.83 -12.51
C GLU A 16 21.40 23.43 -13.00
N LEU A 17 21.74 22.50 -12.09
CA LEU A 17 22.06 21.12 -12.46
C LEU A 17 20.92 20.40 -13.19
N VAL A 18 19.68 20.59 -12.74
CA VAL A 18 18.51 19.94 -13.33
C VAL A 18 18.16 20.59 -14.66
N GLU A 19 18.25 21.93 -14.75
CA GLU A 19 17.98 22.68 -15.97
C GLU A 19 19.05 22.44 -17.06
N GLN A 20 20.33 22.24 -16.68
CA GLN A 20 21.44 22.02 -17.62
C GLN A 20 21.73 20.54 -17.89
N GLY A 21 21.51 19.65 -16.92
CA GLY A 21 21.86 18.23 -16.99
C GLY A 21 20.87 17.36 -17.77
N GLY A 22 19.80 17.96 -18.28
CA GLY A 22 18.77 17.29 -19.09
C GLY A 22 17.45 18.06 -19.06
N PRO A 23 17.33 19.23 -19.72
CA PRO A 23 16.10 20.02 -19.78
C PRO A 23 14.93 19.23 -20.41
N GLU A 24 15.24 18.26 -21.28
CA GLU A 24 14.29 17.32 -21.84
C GLU A 24 13.87 16.19 -20.89
N ARG A 25 14.45 16.14 -19.68
CA ARG A 25 14.18 15.12 -18.66
C ARG A 25 13.50 15.68 -17.42
N PHE A 26 13.85 16.88 -16.98
CA PHE A 26 13.30 17.48 -15.79
C PHE A 26 13.08 18.99 -15.93
N TYR A 27 12.11 19.54 -15.20
CA TYR A 27 11.88 20.97 -15.10
C TYR A 27 11.39 21.36 -13.70
N PHE A 28 11.63 22.61 -13.32
CA PHE A 28 11.09 23.18 -12.09
C PHE A 28 9.76 23.89 -12.36
N THR A 29 8.85 23.79 -11.40
CA THR A 29 7.60 24.56 -11.38
C THR A 29 7.32 25.04 -9.97
N LEU A 30 6.82 26.27 -9.84
CA LEU A 30 6.46 26.86 -8.57
C LEU A 30 4.94 26.73 -8.39
N GLU A 31 4.52 25.80 -7.55
CA GLU A 31 3.10 25.46 -7.35
C GLU A 31 2.71 25.58 -5.88
N PRO A 32 1.41 25.79 -5.57
CA PRO A 32 0.95 25.77 -4.19
C PRO A 32 1.29 24.45 -3.49
N GLU A 33 1.58 24.52 -2.20
CA GLU A 33 1.73 23.35 -1.36
C GLU A 33 0.38 22.64 -1.19
N VAL A 34 0.18 21.58 -1.97
CA VAL A 34 -1.08 20.81 -1.96
C VAL A 34 -1.26 19.93 -0.71
N HIS A 35 -0.29 19.93 0.21
CA HIS A 35 -0.28 19.07 1.39
C HIS A 35 -0.39 19.81 2.73
N ALA A 36 -0.29 21.14 2.75
CA ALA A 36 -0.49 21.96 3.93
C ALA A 36 -1.94 22.48 3.96
N ALA A 37 -2.71 22.05 4.96
CA ALA A 37 -4.14 22.35 5.05
C ALA A 37 -4.48 23.83 5.31
N LEU A 38 -3.51 24.69 5.60
CA LEU A 38 -3.76 26.05 6.13
C LEU A 38 -2.96 27.19 5.49
N GLU A 39 -1.94 26.93 4.65
CA GLU A 39 -1.13 28.01 4.07
C GLU A 39 -1.00 27.90 2.55
N ARG A 40 -1.24 29.03 1.87
CA ARG A 40 -1.00 29.21 0.42
C ARG A 40 0.49 29.38 0.11
N GLN A 41 1.35 28.62 0.78
CA GLN A 41 2.78 28.66 0.49
C GLN A 41 3.03 28.03 -0.89
N LYS A 42 3.85 28.68 -1.72
CA LYS A 42 4.29 28.11 -2.99
C LYS A 42 5.62 27.41 -2.79
N LEU A 43 5.70 26.16 -3.23
CA LEU A 43 6.92 25.34 -3.17
C LEU A 43 7.46 25.09 -4.58
N TRP A 44 8.79 24.98 -4.67
CA TRP A 44 9.46 24.58 -5.90
C TRP A 44 9.40 23.06 -6.05
N TRP A 45 8.75 22.61 -7.12
CA TRP A 45 8.62 21.21 -7.49
C TRP A 45 9.55 20.90 -8.66
N ILE A 46 10.18 19.72 -8.65
CA ILE A 46 10.83 19.16 -9.84
C ILE A 46 9.91 18.14 -10.46
N ARG A 47 9.65 18.27 -11.76
CA ARG A 47 8.85 17.33 -12.55
C ARG A 47 9.69 16.70 -13.64
N LYS A 48 9.31 15.51 -14.10
CA LYS A 48 9.94 14.84 -15.24
C LYS A 48 9.24 15.26 -16.55
N THR A 49 9.99 15.67 -17.56
CA THR A 49 9.48 15.94 -18.91
C THR A 49 9.12 14.60 -19.56
N ALA A 50 7.94 14.51 -20.17
CA ALA A 50 7.28 13.26 -20.53
C ALA A 50 8.04 12.42 -21.59
N GLN A 51 9.01 11.62 -21.16
CA GLN A 51 9.38 10.40 -21.89
C GLN A 51 8.22 9.41 -21.81
N LYS A 52 7.99 8.64 -22.88
CA LYS A 52 7.10 7.46 -22.89
C LYS A 52 7.26 6.74 -21.57
N LEU A 53 6.27 6.90 -20.70
CA LEU A 53 6.20 6.17 -19.45
C LEU A 53 6.25 4.70 -19.88
N LYS A 54 7.26 3.94 -19.43
CA LYS A 54 6.98 2.53 -19.10
C LYS A 54 5.65 2.56 -18.37
N LYS A 55 4.71 1.64 -18.63
CA LYS A 55 3.47 1.49 -17.85
C LYS A 55 3.79 1.23 -16.37
N ASN A 56 4.39 2.20 -15.70
CA ASN A 56 4.27 2.43 -14.30
C ASN A 56 2.79 2.73 -14.19
N LYS A 57 2.04 1.75 -13.69
CA LYS A 57 0.76 2.03 -13.08
C LYS A 57 1.05 3.15 -12.10
N ASP A 58 0.76 4.36 -12.55
CA ASP A 58 0.70 5.52 -11.71
C ASP A 58 -0.41 5.17 -10.73
N ASP A 59 -0.01 4.67 -9.57
CA ASP A 59 -0.92 4.45 -8.46
C ASP A 59 -1.21 5.86 -7.96
N ALA A 60 -2.00 6.64 -8.71
CA ALA A 60 -2.51 7.91 -8.24
C ALA A 60 -3.13 7.62 -6.87
N ILE A 61 -2.46 8.12 -5.83
CA ILE A 61 -2.77 7.85 -4.44
C ILE A 61 -3.39 9.10 -3.87
N THR A 62 -4.71 9.09 -3.73
CA THR A 62 -5.39 10.16 -3.00
C THR A 62 -5.29 9.85 -1.52
N ARG A 63 -4.68 10.75 -0.74
CA ARG A 63 -4.63 10.62 0.71
C ARG A 63 -6.04 10.69 1.29
N ILE A 64 -6.34 9.79 2.21
CA ILE A 64 -7.59 9.76 2.95
C ILE A 64 -7.35 10.50 4.26
N LEU A 65 -7.98 11.66 4.41
CA LEU A 65 -7.79 12.55 5.57
C LEU A 65 -8.83 12.33 6.68
N ASP A 66 -10.00 11.83 6.32
CA ASP A 66 -11.10 11.60 7.24
C ASP A 66 -11.47 10.10 7.23
N PRO A 67 -11.48 9.44 8.41
CA PRO A 67 -11.80 8.02 8.54
C PRO A 67 -13.22 7.68 8.05
N VAL A 68 -14.14 8.64 7.96
CA VAL A 68 -15.49 8.44 7.40
C VAL A 68 -15.44 7.91 5.95
N TYR A 69 -14.40 8.28 5.19
CA TYR A 69 -14.20 7.80 3.81
C TYR A 69 -13.52 6.43 3.72
N LEU A 70 -13.06 5.87 4.85
CA LEU A 70 -12.43 4.55 4.95
C LEU A 70 -13.00 3.77 6.13
N ARG A 71 -14.22 3.25 5.96
CA ARG A 71 -14.89 2.46 7.01
C ARG A 71 -14.17 1.16 7.36
N HIS A 72 -13.49 0.55 6.39
CA HIS A 72 -12.79 -0.72 6.54
C HIS A 72 -11.48 -0.69 5.79
N ALA A 73 -10.41 -1.08 6.48
CA ALA A 73 -9.12 -1.35 5.88
C ALA A 73 -8.68 -2.74 6.35
N ILE A 74 -8.72 -3.70 5.43
CA ILE A 74 -8.60 -5.12 5.75
C ILE A 74 -7.30 -5.65 5.17
N TYR A 75 -6.46 -6.25 6.02
CA TYR A 75 -5.30 -7.00 5.61
C TYR A 75 -5.63 -8.49 5.54
N LYS A 76 -5.13 -9.18 4.51
CA LYS A 76 -5.30 -10.62 4.33
C LYS A 76 -3.94 -11.29 4.37
N ALA A 77 -3.82 -12.37 5.13
CA ALA A 77 -2.62 -13.20 5.18
C ALA A 77 -2.98 -14.69 5.34
N PRO A 78 -2.06 -15.62 5.04
CA PRO A 78 -2.17 -17.01 5.47
C PRO A 78 -2.28 -17.11 6.99
N SER A 79 -3.08 -18.05 7.51
CA SER A 79 -3.21 -18.23 8.97
C SER A 79 -1.88 -18.60 9.64
N SER A 80 -0.96 -19.24 8.89
CA SER A 80 0.39 -19.54 9.37
C SER A 80 1.23 -18.30 9.70
N GLU A 81 0.87 -17.11 9.19
CA GLU A 81 1.56 -15.86 9.52
C GLU A 81 1.03 -15.20 10.79
N TRP A 82 -0.06 -15.71 11.39
CA TRP A 82 -0.75 -15.06 12.51
C TRP A 82 0.17 -14.80 13.70
N ASP A 83 0.97 -15.79 14.11
CA ASP A 83 1.90 -15.64 15.25
C ASP A 83 2.93 -14.52 15.03
N HIS A 84 3.38 -14.36 13.79
CA HIS A 84 4.27 -13.28 13.44
C HIS A 84 3.55 -11.93 13.47
N LEU A 85 2.35 -11.85 12.88
CA LEU A 85 1.59 -10.60 12.73
C LEU A 85 1.07 -10.08 14.07
N ARG A 86 0.61 -10.95 14.98
CA ARG A 86 0.15 -10.55 16.31
C ARG A 86 1.27 -10.02 17.21
N THR A 87 2.51 -10.38 16.90
CA THR A 87 3.69 -9.95 17.67
C THR A 87 4.36 -8.74 17.04
N ASN A 88 4.54 -8.73 15.72
CA ASN A 88 5.38 -7.78 15.01
C ASN A 88 4.62 -6.74 14.19
N GLY A 89 3.29 -6.88 14.09
CA GLY A 89 2.45 -6.06 13.24
C GLY A 89 2.58 -6.37 11.75
N ILE A 90 1.88 -5.59 10.93
CA ILE A 90 1.90 -5.71 9.47
C ILE A 90 2.99 -4.81 8.91
N ARG A 91 3.82 -5.36 8.03
CA ARG A 91 4.91 -4.65 7.34
C ARG A 91 4.73 -4.68 5.82
N PRO A 92 5.30 -3.72 5.08
CA PRO A 92 5.30 -3.76 3.62
C PRO A 92 5.91 -5.04 3.07
N VAL A 93 5.13 -5.78 2.28
CA VAL A 93 5.63 -6.96 1.54
C VAL A 93 6.20 -6.56 0.19
N THR A 94 5.86 -5.36 -0.30
CA THR A 94 6.27 -4.89 -1.63
C THR A 94 7.55 -4.06 -1.57
N ARG A 95 8.37 -4.13 -2.63
CA ARG A 95 9.56 -3.27 -2.81
C ARG A 95 9.25 -1.76 -2.81
N LYS A 96 7.97 -1.40 -2.95
CA LYS A 96 7.49 -0.01 -2.88
C LYS A 96 7.37 0.52 -1.45
N GLY A 97 7.55 -0.33 -0.42
CA GLY A 97 7.45 0.09 0.98
C GLY A 97 6.02 0.40 1.43
N LEU A 98 5.01 -0.10 0.72
CA LEU A 98 3.60 0.07 1.06
C LEU A 98 2.96 -1.26 1.49
N ILE A 99 2.16 -1.16 2.54
CA ILE A 99 1.21 -2.17 3.00
C ILE A 99 -0.04 -2.03 2.14
N VAL A 100 -0.48 -3.15 1.56
CA VAL A 100 -1.67 -3.21 0.71
C VAL A 100 -2.83 -3.73 1.55
N LEU A 101 -3.90 -2.97 1.59
CA LEU A 101 -5.14 -3.24 2.31
C LEU A 101 -6.30 -3.22 1.32
N SER A 102 -7.36 -3.96 1.65
CA SER A 102 -8.58 -4.00 0.85
C SER A 102 -9.71 -3.26 1.57
N PRO A 103 -10.53 -2.48 0.86
CA PRO A 103 -11.81 -2.05 1.41
C PRO A 103 -12.76 -3.25 1.46
N ARG A 104 -13.74 -3.21 2.36
CA ARG A 104 -14.72 -4.29 2.53
C ARG A 104 -15.46 -4.66 1.24
N GLN A 105 -15.86 -3.65 0.46
CA GLN A 105 -16.57 -3.82 -0.82
C GLN A 105 -15.80 -4.71 -1.81
N THR A 106 -14.48 -4.56 -1.89
CA THR A 106 -13.65 -5.37 -2.80
C THR A 106 -13.51 -6.81 -2.34
N ILE A 107 -13.65 -7.08 -1.04
CA ILE A 107 -13.71 -8.45 -0.53
C ILE A 107 -15.05 -9.05 -0.94
N GLU A 108 -16.17 -8.39 -0.61
CA GLU A 108 -17.54 -8.86 -0.89
C GLU A 108 -17.82 -9.08 -2.40
N GLU A 109 -17.48 -8.12 -3.25
CA GLU A 109 -17.68 -8.21 -4.72
C GLU A 109 -16.88 -9.35 -5.36
N LYS A 110 -15.72 -9.70 -4.80
CA LYS A 110 -14.86 -10.78 -5.30
C LYS A 110 -15.10 -12.11 -4.59
N THR A 111 -15.70 -12.13 -3.40
CA THR A 111 -16.13 -13.35 -2.72
C THR A 111 -17.45 -13.92 -3.27
N GLY A 112 -18.24 -13.15 -4.04
CA GLY A 112 -19.35 -13.72 -4.82
C GLY A 112 -18.89 -14.74 -5.89
N SER A 113 -17.58 -14.78 -6.17
CA SER A 113 -16.91 -15.81 -6.95
C SER A 113 -15.59 -16.19 -6.26
N ILE A 114 -15.73 -16.81 -5.08
CA ILE A 114 -14.66 -17.48 -4.29
C ILE A 114 -13.52 -17.95 -5.22
N GLY A 115 -13.82 -18.70 -6.28
CA GLY A 115 -12.83 -19.23 -7.23
C GLY A 115 -11.82 -18.23 -7.83
N VAL A 116 -12.21 -17.01 -8.22
CA VAL A 116 -11.29 -16.08 -8.95
C VAL A 116 -10.33 -15.36 -7.98
N PHE A 117 -10.80 -15.06 -6.77
CA PHE A 117 -9.96 -14.47 -5.72
C PHE A 117 -8.95 -15.50 -5.16
N PHE A 118 -9.32 -16.78 -5.10
CA PHE A 118 -8.44 -17.86 -4.60
C PHE A 118 -7.51 -18.47 -5.66
N ALA A 119 -7.84 -18.43 -6.96
CA ALA A 119 -7.00 -19.00 -8.04
C ALA A 119 -5.58 -18.41 -8.11
N GLY A 120 -5.41 -17.13 -7.77
CA GLY A 120 -4.08 -16.50 -7.69
C GLY A 120 -3.25 -16.95 -6.48
N MET A 121 -3.91 -17.42 -5.41
CA MET A 121 -3.30 -17.73 -4.12
C MET A 121 -3.12 -19.23 -3.87
N LEU A 122 -3.90 -20.11 -4.50
CA LEU A 122 -3.61 -21.55 -4.57
C LEU A 122 -2.22 -21.82 -5.20
N LYS A 123 -1.73 -20.91 -6.05
CA LYS A 123 -0.34 -20.96 -6.56
C LYS A 123 0.73 -20.75 -5.50
N LEU A 124 0.42 -20.12 -4.37
CA LEU A 124 1.35 -19.91 -3.26
C LEU A 124 1.41 -21.13 -2.33
N THR A 125 0.32 -21.89 -2.23
CA THR A 125 0.25 -23.11 -1.39
C THR A 125 0.61 -24.40 -2.15
N ASN A 126 0.46 -24.43 -3.48
CA ASN A 126 0.67 -25.63 -4.32
C ASN A 126 2.08 -25.77 -4.94
N SER A 127 3.14 -25.35 -4.26
CA SER A 127 4.52 -25.46 -4.79
C SER A 127 5.13 -26.88 -4.73
N GLY A 128 4.33 -27.95 -4.60
CA GLY A 128 4.86 -29.32 -4.50
C GLY A 128 4.02 -30.38 -5.20
N GLY A 129 4.56 -30.92 -6.31
CA GLY A 129 4.41 -32.29 -6.84
C GLY A 129 3.01 -32.85 -7.15
N PRO A 130 2.88 -33.81 -8.09
CA PRO A 130 1.60 -34.40 -8.49
C PRO A 130 0.95 -35.34 -7.45
N ASP A 131 1.42 -35.37 -6.20
CA ASP A 131 1.19 -36.49 -5.27
C ASP A 131 0.82 -36.06 -3.84
N ARG A 132 0.00 -35.01 -3.66
CA ARG A 132 -0.41 -34.57 -2.31
C ARG A 132 -1.92 -34.48 -2.08
N ASN A 133 -2.31 -35.01 -0.93
CA ASN A 133 -3.59 -34.87 -0.23
C ASN A 133 -4.11 -33.42 -0.21
N PRO A 134 -5.45 -33.23 -0.12
CA PRO A 134 -6.07 -31.91 -0.11
C PRO A 134 -5.50 -31.05 1.03
N VAL A 135 -4.92 -29.90 0.67
CA VAL A 135 -4.43 -28.93 1.64
C VAL A 135 -5.58 -28.00 2.01
N ASN A 136 -6.16 -28.21 3.20
CA ASN A 136 -7.06 -27.21 3.79
C ASN A 136 -6.34 -25.87 3.82
N THR A 137 -6.95 -24.88 3.18
CA THR A 137 -6.33 -23.56 3.07
C THR A 137 -7.01 -22.62 4.03
N SER A 138 -6.25 -22.13 5.02
CA SER A 138 -6.74 -21.21 6.04
C SER A 138 -6.12 -19.82 5.88
N PHE A 139 -6.94 -18.79 6.06
CA PHE A 139 -6.56 -17.39 5.98
C PHE A 139 -7.04 -16.59 7.17
N ILE A 140 -6.32 -15.52 7.48
CA ILE A 140 -6.76 -14.50 8.42
C ILE A 140 -7.08 -13.19 7.70
N TYR A 141 -8.18 -12.57 8.10
CA TYR A 141 -8.56 -11.20 7.75
C TYR A 141 -8.42 -10.34 8.99
N ILE A 142 -7.54 -9.34 8.92
CA ILE A 142 -7.31 -8.37 9.99
C ILE A 142 -8.00 -7.07 9.57
N ASN A 143 -9.09 -6.72 10.25
CA ASN A 143 -9.76 -5.43 10.10
C ASN A 143 -9.08 -4.41 11.01
N LEU A 144 -8.67 -3.27 10.47
CA LEU A 144 -8.01 -2.22 11.23
C LEU A 144 -9.01 -1.26 11.88
N ASP A 145 -8.67 -0.77 13.06
CA ASP A 145 -9.29 0.42 13.63
C ASP A 145 -8.70 1.66 12.94
N VAL A 146 -9.32 2.06 11.83
CA VAL A 146 -8.82 3.14 10.97
C VAL A 146 -8.75 4.47 11.72
N GLU A 147 -9.74 4.76 12.55
CA GLU A 147 -9.81 6.01 13.30
C GLU A 147 -8.69 6.08 14.34
N LYS A 148 -8.49 4.99 15.10
CA LYS A 148 -7.36 4.86 16.03
C LYS A 148 -6.01 4.91 15.30
N ALA A 149 -5.90 4.24 14.15
CA ALA A 149 -4.68 4.20 13.35
C ALA A 149 -4.29 5.60 12.83
N MET A 150 -5.25 6.36 12.29
CA MET A 150 -5.01 7.73 11.82
C MET A 150 -4.58 8.64 12.97
N ARG A 151 -5.20 8.53 14.16
CA ARG A 151 -4.77 9.26 15.37
C ARG A 151 -3.35 8.87 15.82
N ALA A 152 -2.97 7.61 15.63
CA ALA A 152 -1.63 7.10 15.91
C ALA A 152 -0.59 7.49 14.84
N GLY A 153 -0.98 8.26 13.82
CA GLY A 153 -0.09 8.75 12.77
C GLY A 153 0.14 7.75 11.63
N VAL A 154 -0.80 6.82 11.42
CA VAL A 154 -0.82 5.93 10.24
C VAL A 154 -1.60 6.61 9.12
N ASP A 155 -0.92 6.82 7.99
CA ASP A 155 -1.56 7.39 6.80
C ASP A 155 -2.22 6.32 5.93
N PHE A 156 -3.32 6.69 5.29
CA PHE A 156 -4.02 5.85 4.32
C PHE A 156 -4.20 6.58 2.99
N TYR A 157 -4.13 5.81 1.92
CA TYR A 157 -4.25 6.30 0.55
C TYR A 157 -5.15 5.38 -0.26
N LYS A 158 -5.92 5.94 -1.19
CA LYS A 158 -6.68 5.17 -2.16
C LYS A 158 -5.96 5.13 -3.49
N SER A 159 -5.62 3.94 -3.96
CA SER A 159 -5.11 3.72 -5.31
C SER A 159 -6.22 3.84 -6.36
N ARG A 160 -5.84 4.10 -7.61
CA ARG A 160 -6.76 4.05 -8.76
C ARG A 160 -7.44 2.69 -8.93
N ALA A 161 -6.81 1.60 -8.48
CA ALA A 161 -7.36 0.24 -8.54
C ALA A 161 -8.37 -0.05 -7.42
N GLY A 162 -8.66 0.92 -6.55
CA GLY A 162 -9.58 0.76 -5.43
C GLY A 162 -8.93 0.17 -4.17
N ASN A 163 -7.68 -0.30 -4.23
CA ASN A 163 -6.96 -0.75 -3.04
C ASN A 163 -6.65 0.42 -2.10
N VAL A 164 -6.60 0.09 -0.82
CA VAL A 164 -6.13 0.97 0.24
C VAL A 164 -4.65 0.70 0.44
N LEU A 165 -3.85 1.75 0.55
CA LEU A 165 -2.41 1.67 0.73
C LEU A 165 -2.03 2.42 2.00
N SER A 166 -1.07 1.89 2.74
CA SER A 166 -0.51 2.57 3.91
C SER A 166 1.01 2.37 3.96
N PRO A 167 1.80 3.41 4.28
CA PRO A 167 3.20 3.23 4.62
C PRO A 167 3.37 2.59 6.02
N GLY A 168 2.31 2.48 6.82
CA GLY A 168 2.38 2.19 8.25
C GLY A 168 2.64 3.45 9.07
N ASN A 169 3.03 3.26 10.33
CA ASN A 169 3.48 4.33 11.22
C ASN A 169 4.89 4.82 10.83
N ARG A 170 5.52 5.64 11.70
CA ARG A 170 6.90 6.15 11.48
C ARG A 170 7.97 5.04 11.33
N GLN A 171 7.71 3.84 11.82
CA GLN A 171 8.58 2.67 11.70
C GLN A 171 8.22 1.78 10.49
N GLY A 172 7.24 2.18 9.69
CA GLY A 172 6.75 1.41 8.55
C GLY A 172 5.91 0.20 8.96
N VAL A 173 5.23 0.26 10.11
CA VAL A 173 4.48 -0.87 10.68
C VAL A 173 3.04 -0.43 10.99
N ILE A 174 2.08 -1.32 10.76
CA ILE A 174 0.76 -1.22 11.41
C ILE A 174 0.79 -2.16 12.60
N THR A 175 0.83 -1.60 13.79
CA THR A 175 1.05 -2.36 15.03
C THR A 175 -0.19 -3.15 15.44
N PRO A 176 -0.03 -4.27 16.18
CA PRO A 176 -1.16 -5.13 16.54
C PRO A 176 -2.25 -4.46 17.37
N ASP A 177 -1.92 -3.42 18.14
CA ASP A 177 -2.89 -2.64 18.92
C ASP A 177 -3.89 -1.86 18.05
N LEU A 178 -3.62 -1.74 16.74
CA LEU A 178 -4.51 -1.13 15.76
C LEU A 178 -5.43 -2.16 15.07
N PHE A 179 -5.33 -3.44 15.43
CA PHE A 179 -6.22 -4.48 14.91
C PHE A 179 -7.54 -4.40 15.65
N LYS A 180 -8.62 -4.13 14.92
CA LYS A 180 -9.98 -4.06 15.46
C LYS A 180 -10.56 -5.45 15.63
N ASP A 181 -10.53 -6.23 14.55
CA ASP A 181 -11.06 -7.59 14.49
C ASP A 181 -10.11 -8.48 13.68
N VAL A 182 -10.01 -9.75 14.07
CA VAL A 182 -9.29 -10.77 13.31
C VAL A 182 -10.21 -11.96 13.11
N VAL A 183 -10.42 -12.35 11.85
CA VAL A 183 -11.28 -13.45 11.47
C VAL A 183 -10.46 -14.47 10.71
N GLU A 184 -10.43 -15.70 11.23
CA GLU A 184 -9.87 -16.84 10.52
C GLU A 184 -10.96 -17.48 9.65
N VAL A 185 -10.62 -17.80 8.41
CA VAL A 185 -11.50 -18.44 7.43
C VAL A 185 -10.80 -19.69 6.92
N ASN A 186 -11.42 -20.83 7.18
CA ASN A 186 -11.01 -22.11 6.64
C ASN A 186 -11.81 -22.37 5.36
N ILE A 187 -11.13 -22.77 4.29
CA ILE A 187 -11.77 -23.11 3.02
C ILE A 187 -11.50 -24.57 2.74
N ASP A 188 -12.58 -25.33 2.67
CA ASP A 188 -12.56 -26.72 2.25
C ASP A 188 -12.60 -26.80 0.72
N GLN A 189 -11.93 -27.80 0.14
CA GLN A 189 -11.78 -27.90 -1.33
C GLN A 189 -13.11 -28.06 -2.08
N GLU A 190 -14.16 -28.59 -1.45
CA GLU A 190 -15.48 -28.75 -2.07
C GLU A 190 -16.11 -27.40 -2.43
N GLU A 191 -15.86 -26.36 -1.63
CA GLU A 191 -16.33 -24.99 -1.87
C GLU A 191 -15.50 -24.24 -2.93
N LEU A 192 -14.30 -24.75 -3.28
CA LEU A 192 -13.44 -24.17 -4.32
C LEU A 192 -13.76 -24.68 -5.73
N LEU A 193 -14.54 -25.77 -5.84
CA LEU A 193 -14.88 -26.45 -7.09
C LEU A 193 -16.33 -26.21 -7.56
N THR A 194 -17.13 -25.48 -6.78
CA THR A 194 -18.49 -25.04 -7.12
C THR A 194 -18.51 -23.61 -7.65
#